data_AF-A0A920NS19-F1
#
_entry.id   AF-A0A920NS19-F1
#
_cell.length_a   1.000
_cell.length_b   1.000
_cell.length_c   1.000
_cell.angle_alpha   90.00
_cell.angle_beta   90.00
_cell.angle_gamma   90.00
#
_symmetry.space_group_name_H-M   'P 1'
#
loop_
_entity.id
_entity.type
_entity.pdbx_description
1 polymer ?
#
loop_
_entity_poly.entity_id
_entity_poly.type
_entity_poly.pdbx_seq_one_letter_code
_entity_poly.pdbx_strand_id
1 'polypeptide(L)'
;MSLMPLEIFQTSQNTITVPNIRVEDAPRFPYRGQHLDVCRNFFPKKSTVLKLLDLMAFYKLNHLQLYLSEDEGWRIEIEVSARAHCGGRQRQHTSKARCSTSSIIWKWPKISL
;
A
#
# COMPACT_ATOMS: atom_id res chain seq x y z
N MET A 1 -5.66 -17.43 -14.01
CA MET A 1 -4.66 -17.04 -12.98
C MET A 1 -5.35 -17.26 -11.64
N SER A 2 -5.39 -18.47 -11.10
CA SER A 2 -4.28 -19.29 -10.64
C SER A 2 -4.50 -20.74 -11.07
N LEU A 3 -3.46 -21.38 -11.62
CA LEU A 3 -3.44 -22.83 -11.83
C LEU A 3 -3.10 -23.60 -10.55
N MET A 4 -2.83 -22.88 -9.45
CA MET A 4 -2.59 -23.46 -8.15
C MET A 4 -3.91 -23.79 -7.46
N PRO A 5 -4.05 -25.03 -6.95
CA PRO A 5 -5.14 -25.43 -6.08
C PRO A 5 -5.31 -24.51 -4.86
N LEU A 6 -6.55 -24.33 -4.39
CA LEU A 6 -6.86 -23.44 -3.26
C LEU A 6 -6.23 -23.94 -1.95
N GLU A 7 -6.05 -25.26 -1.81
CA GLU A 7 -5.56 -25.91 -0.60
C GLU A 7 -4.16 -25.43 -0.20
N ILE A 8 -3.35 -24.99 -1.16
CA ILE A 8 -1.98 -24.48 -0.94
C ILE A 8 -1.98 -23.21 -0.09
N PHE A 9 -3.05 -22.41 -0.17
CA PHE A 9 -3.16 -21.17 0.61
C PHE A 9 -3.67 -21.40 2.04
N GLN A 10 -4.31 -22.55 2.29
CA GLN A 10 -4.91 -22.88 3.59
C GLN A 10 -3.98 -23.74 4.46
N THR A 11 -3.17 -24.61 3.85
CA THR A 11 -2.31 -25.55 4.57
C THR A 11 -0.97 -25.73 3.85
N SER A 12 0.11 -25.84 4.62
CA SER A 12 1.43 -26.16 4.09
C SER A 12 1.45 -27.61 3.58
N GLN A 13 1.68 -27.80 2.29
CA GLN A 13 1.84 -29.12 1.66
C GLN A 13 3.28 -29.31 1.19
N ASN A 14 3.81 -30.53 1.36
CA ASN A 14 5.17 -30.88 0.91
C ASN A 14 5.26 -31.13 -0.60
N THR A 15 4.14 -31.49 -1.25
CA THR A 15 4.08 -31.80 -2.67
C THR A 15 2.88 -31.11 -3.30
N ILE A 16 3.09 -30.48 -4.46
CA ILE A 16 2.06 -29.78 -5.22
C ILE A 16 2.00 -30.39 -6.62
N THR A 17 0.80 -30.80 -7.06
CA THR A 17 0.55 -31.24 -8.42
C THR A 17 -0.06 -30.10 -9.24
N VAL A 18 0.52 -29.82 -10.41
CA VAL A 18 0.05 -28.79 -11.33
C VAL A 18 -0.21 -29.45 -12.68
N PRO A 19 -1.35 -29.19 -13.35
CA PRO A 19 -1.61 -29.79 -14.65
C PRO A 19 -0.64 -29.25 -15.71
N ASN A 20 -0.19 -30.13 -16.61
CA ASN A 20 0.64 -29.74 -17.75
C ASN A 20 -0.25 -29.08 -18.82
N ILE A 21 -0.18 -27.75 -18.90
CA ILE A 21 -1.00 -26.94 -19.81
C ILE A 21 -0.12 -25.85 -20.44
N ARG A 22 -0.36 -25.57 -21.72
CA ARG A 22 0.24 -24.42 -22.42
C ARG A 22 -0.60 -23.18 -22.19
N VAL A 23 0.02 -22.11 -21.69
CA VAL A 23 -0.65 -20.83 -21.40
C VAL A 23 -0.06 -19.74 -22.29
N GLU A 24 -0.93 -19.07 -23.05
CA GLU A 24 -0.61 -17.86 -23.81
C GLU A 24 -1.41 -16.71 -23.18
N ASP A 25 -0.72 -15.70 -22.64
CA ASP A 25 -1.34 -14.62 -21.87
C ASP A 25 -0.68 -13.28 -22.20
N ALA A 26 -1.50 -12.24 -22.34
CA ALA A 26 -1.07 -10.88 -22.61
C ALA A 26 -2.05 -9.89 -21.98
N PRO A 27 -1.56 -8.77 -21.40
CA PRO A 27 -2.43 -7.79 -20.80
C PRO A 27 -3.26 -7.05 -21.86
N ARG A 28 -4.58 -7.01 -21.69
CA ARG A 28 -5.48 -6.21 -22.55
C ARG A 28 -5.17 -4.71 -22.50
N PHE A 29 -4.81 -4.21 -21.32
CA PHE A 29 -4.49 -2.80 -21.09
C PHE A 29 -3.13 -2.66 -20.41
N PRO A 30 -2.29 -1.69 -20.83
CA PRO A 30 -1.01 -1.43 -20.19
C PRO A 30 -1.19 -0.88 -18.78
N TYR A 31 -2.26 -0.10 -18.53
CA TYR A 31 -2.54 0.49 -17.23
C TYR A 31 -3.56 -0.34 -16.46
N ARG A 32 -3.15 -0.96 -15.34
CA ARG A 32 -4.01 -1.73 -14.43
C ARG A 32 -3.83 -1.20 -13.01
N GLY A 33 -4.65 -0.19 -12.71
CA GLY A 33 -4.55 0.60 -11.49
C GLY A 33 -5.36 0.07 -10.31
N GLN A 34 -4.82 0.21 -9.11
CA GLN A 34 -5.55 0.14 -7.84
C GLN A 34 -5.44 1.48 -7.14
N HIS A 35 -6.54 1.98 -6.61
CA HIS A 35 -6.59 3.22 -5.83
C HIS A 35 -6.67 2.90 -4.33
N LEU A 36 -5.91 3.62 -3.51
CA LEU A 36 -5.98 3.55 -2.04
C LEU A 36 -5.95 4.96 -1.42
N ASP A 37 -6.99 5.27 -0.64
CA ASP A 37 -7.09 6.50 0.16
C ASP A 37 -6.56 6.26 1.59
N VAL A 38 -5.46 6.94 1.93
CA VAL A 38 -4.82 6.88 3.27
C VAL A 38 -5.06 8.17 4.06
N CYS A 39 -5.75 9.15 3.47
CA CYS A 39 -5.93 10.47 4.06
C CYS A 39 -7.04 10.48 5.10
N ARG A 40 -8.18 9.86 4.77
CA ARG A 40 -9.38 9.84 5.63
C ARG A 40 -9.19 8.98 6.88
N ASN A 41 -8.77 7.73 6.68
CA ASN A 41 -8.52 6.76 7.75
C ASN A 41 -7.09 6.24 7.67
N PHE A 42 -6.38 6.26 8.80
CA PHE A 42 -4.97 5.88 8.81
C PHE A 42 -4.78 4.36 8.85
N PHE A 43 -4.08 3.82 7.84
CA PHE A 43 -3.72 2.41 7.78
C PHE A 43 -2.26 2.18 8.20
N PRO A 44 -1.98 1.20 9.08
CA PRO A 44 -0.61 0.85 9.45
C PRO A 44 0.20 0.37 8.25
N LYS A 45 1.40 0.95 8.09
CA LYS A 45 2.26 0.81 6.90
C LYS A 45 2.47 -0.63 6.46
N LYS A 46 2.98 -1.42 7.39
CA LYS A 46 3.47 -2.77 7.12
C LYS A 46 2.35 -3.78 6.89
N SER A 47 1.21 -3.66 7.57
CA SER A 47 0.20 -4.72 7.56
C SER A 47 -0.84 -4.58 6.46
N THR A 48 -1.13 -3.37 5.99
CA THR A 48 -2.23 -3.16 5.04
C THR A 48 -1.71 -2.93 3.63
N VAL A 49 -0.79 -1.98 3.45
CA VAL A 49 -0.35 -1.57 2.11
C VAL A 49 0.61 -2.57 1.49
N LEU A 50 1.50 -3.20 2.28
CA LEU A 50 2.35 -4.27 1.75
C LEU A 50 1.51 -5.49 1.33
N LYS A 51 0.53 -5.90 2.15
CA LYS A 51 -0.39 -6.98 1.77
C LYS A 51 -1.21 -6.64 0.52
N LEU A 52 -1.64 -5.38 0.38
CA LEU A 52 -2.30 -4.92 -0.84
C LEU A 52 -1.36 -5.04 -2.04
N LEU A 53 -0.09 -4.69 -1.88
CA LEU A 53 0.92 -4.82 -2.94
C LEU A 53 1.14 -6.28 -3.34
N ASP A 54 1.18 -7.20 -2.38
CA ASP A 54 1.28 -8.64 -2.63
C ASP A 54 0.07 -9.15 -3.43
N LEU A 55 -1.15 -8.70 -3.07
CA LEU A 55 -2.36 -9.02 -3.81
C LEU A 55 -2.35 -8.41 -5.22
N MET A 56 -1.91 -7.17 -5.36
CA MET A 56 -1.77 -6.51 -6.67
C MET A 56 -0.82 -7.31 -7.59
N ALA A 57 0.33 -7.75 -7.06
CA ALA A 57 1.27 -8.58 -7.78
C ALA A 57 0.65 -9.92 -8.20
N PHE A 58 -0.11 -10.56 -7.30
CA PHE A 58 -0.82 -11.80 -7.59
C PHE A 58 -1.82 -11.68 -8.75
N TYR A 59 -2.49 -10.53 -8.86
CA TYR A 59 -3.45 -10.23 -9.94
C TYR A 59 -2.86 -9.50 -11.16
N LYS A 60 -1.52 -9.37 -11.26
CA LYS A 60 -0.82 -8.61 -12.33
C LYS A 60 -1.23 -7.13 -12.40
N LEU A 61 -1.69 -6.50 -11.33
CA LEU A 61 -1.89 -5.05 -11.30
C LEU A 61 -0.52 -4.35 -11.23
N ASN A 62 -0.36 -3.21 -11.91
CA ASN A 62 0.95 -2.57 -12.09
C ASN A 62 1.00 -1.09 -11.66
N HIS A 63 -0.14 -0.44 -11.41
CA HIS A 63 -0.16 0.93 -10.92
C HIS A 63 -0.90 1.02 -9.58
N LEU A 64 -0.26 1.62 -8.58
CA LEU A 64 -0.88 1.94 -7.30
C LEU A 64 -1.04 3.46 -7.20
N GLN A 65 -2.28 3.93 -7.20
CA GLN A 65 -2.61 5.33 -7.00
C GLN A 65 -2.86 5.58 -5.51
N LEU A 66 -1.92 6.28 -4.86
CA LEU A 66 -1.98 6.61 -3.44
C LEU A 66 -2.47 8.04 -3.24
N TYR A 67 -3.60 8.18 -2.57
CA TYR A 67 -4.07 9.48 -2.10
C TYR A 67 -3.44 9.74 -0.73
N LEU A 68 -2.51 10.68 -0.71
CA LEU A 68 -1.61 10.93 0.43
C LEU A 68 -1.80 12.30 1.09
N SER A 69 -2.56 13.20 0.44
CA SER A 69 -2.98 14.49 0.95
C SER A 69 -4.44 14.77 0.60
N GLU A 70 -5.25 15.12 1.59
CA GLU A 70 -6.61 15.65 1.47
C GLU A 70 -6.81 16.69 2.59
N ASP A 71 -7.91 17.45 2.55
CA ASP A 71 -8.24 18.48 3.55
C ASP A 71 -8.14 17.98 5.01
N GLU A 72 -8.47 16.71 5.21
CA GLU A 72 -8.55 16.10 6.54
C GLU A 72 -7.26 15.40 6.99
N GLY A 73 -6.19 15.39 6.18
CA GLY A 73 -4.98 14.64 6.51
C GLY A 73 -3.80 14.81 5.55
N TRP A 74 -2.61 15.00 6.11
CA TRP A 74 -1.33 15.06 5.39
C TRP A 74 -0.42 13.90 5.82
N ARG A 75 -0.07 12.98 4.90
CA ARG A 75 0.59 11.69 5.23
C ARG A 75 1.99 11.48 4.63
N ILE A 76 2.51 12.43 3.87
CA ILE A 76 3.89 12.43 3.35
C ILE A 76 4.77 13.37 4.16
N GLU A 77 5.99 12.95 4.45
CA GLU A 77 7.03 13.86 4.96
C GLU A 77 7.73 14.56 3.78
N ILE A 78 7.69 15.89 3.76
CA ILE A 78 8.42 16.71 2.80
C ILE A 78 9.41 17.55 3.61
N GLU A 79 10.71 17.38 3.34
CA GLU A 79 11.81 18.02 4.08
C GLU A 79 11.72 19.56 4.09
N VAL A 80 11.12 20.15 3.05
CA VAL A 80 11.02 21.61 2.86
C VAL A 80 9.90 22.27 3.68
N SER A 81 8.88 21.52 4.14
CA SER A 81 7.69 22.09 4.76
C SER A 81 7.27 21.39 6.05
N ALA A 82 8.11 21.49 7.09
CA ALA A 82 7.82 20.95 8.42
C ALA A 82 6.50 21.43 9.04
N ARG A 83 6.01 22.62 8.63
CA ARG A 83 4.78 23.23 9.17
C ARG A 83 3.50 22.49 8.77
N ALA A 84 3.38 22.05 7.51
CA ALA A 84 2.22 21.30 7.03
C ALA A 84 2.15 19.91 7.68
N HIS A 85 3.31 19.30 7.94
CA HIS A 85 3.42 18.00 8.57
C HIS A 85 2.88 17.99 10.01
N CYS A 86 3.21 19.01 10.81
CA CYS A 86 2.79 19.07 12.22
C CYS A 86 1.28 19.34 12.39
N GLY A 87 0.66 20.11 11.48
CA GLY A 87 -0.76 20.48 11.57
C GLY A 87 -1.72 19.46 10.95
N GLY A 88 -1.33 18.82 9.84
CA GLY A 88 -2.20 17.90 9.08
C GLY A 88 -2.19 16.45 9.54
N ARG A 89 -1.41 16.10 10.58
CA ARG A 89 -1.22 14.70 11.00
C ARG A 89 -2.36 14.16 11.87
N GLN A 90 -3.00 15.01 12.67
CA GLN A 90 -3.93 14.56 13.72
C GLN A 90 -5.17 15.45 13.76
N ARG A 91 -6.34 14.83 13.76
CA ARG A 91 -7.59 15.50 14.13
C ARG A 91 -7.60 15.64 15.64
N GLN A 92 -7.65 16.87 16.13
CA GLN A 92 -7.75 17.15 17.57
C GLN A 92 -8.80 18.23 17.79
N HIS A 93 -9.60 18.07 18.85
CA HIS A 93 -10.43 19.17 19.35
C HIS A 93 -9.49 20.24 19.94
N THR A 94 -9.76 21.52 19.69
CA THR A 94 -8.86 22.65 19.99
C THR A 94 -8.59 22.82 21.48
N SER A 95 -7.64 22.06 22.00
CA SER A 95 -6.92 22.32 23.25
C SER A 95 -5.54 21.66 23.15
N LYS A 96 -4.59 22.41 22.57
CA LYS A 96 -3.13 22.20 22.51
C LYS A 96 -2.60 20.77 22.77
N ALA A 97 -2.03 20.15 21.74
CA ALA A 97 -0.93 19.20 21.91
C ALA A 97 0.24 19.58 20.99
N ARG A 98 1.46 19.65 21.55
CA ARG A 98 2.69 19.75 20.76
C ARG A 98 2.85 18.49 19.92
N CYS A 99 3.25 18.66 18.67
CA CYS A 99 3.60 17.55 17.80
C CYS A 99 4.80 16.79 18.39
N SER A 100 4.57 15.63 19.01
CA SER A 100 5.64 14.70 19.36
C SER A 100 6.05 13.94 18.11
N THR A 101 7.33 14.02 17.76
CA THR A 101 7.93 13.50 16.51
C THR A 101 8.05 11.96 16.49
N SER A 102 7.31 11.24 17.33
CA SER A 102 7.48 9.80 17.48
C SER A 102 6.37 9.00 16.84
N SER A 103 6.82 8.07 16.01
CA SER A 103 6.17 6.80 15.67
C SER A 103 5.12 6.89 14.58
N ILE A 104 5.41 6.21 13.47
CA ILE A 104 4.57 6.00 12.29
C ILE A 104 4.65 7.15 11.26
N ILE A 105 5.76 7.17 10.53
CA ILE A 105 5.95 7.89 9.27
C ILE A 105 6.28 6.86 8.20
N TRP A 106 5.66 7.00 7.03
CA TRP A 106 6.02 6.23 5.84
C TRP A 106 7.35 6.74 5.27
N LYS A 107 8.47 6.33 5.86
CA LYS A 107 9.79 6.56 5.27
C LYS A 107 9.95 5.61 4.08
N TRP A 108 9.91 6.15 2.86
CA TRP A 108 10.27 5.40 1.65
C TRP A 108 11.80 5.31 1.57
N PRO A 109 12.38 4.17 1.15
CA PRO A 109 13.80 4.12 0.86
C PRO A 109 14.11 5.16 -0.21
N LYS A 110 15.18 5.95 -0.03
CA LYS A 110 15.63 6.90 -1.05
C LYS A 110 15.96 6.08 -2.30
N ILE A 111 15.22 6.32 -3.37
CA ILE A 111 15.55 5.80 -4.70
C ILE A 111 16.64 6.73 -5.21
N SER A 112 17.90 6.32 -5.10
CA SER A 112 19.00 6.95 -5.81
C SER A 112 18.82 6.67 -7.30
N LEU A 113 18.56 7.74 -8.07
CA LEU A 113 18.60 7.71 -9.54
C LEU A 113 20.01 7.42 -10.04
#